data_AF-W7YPS9-F1
#
_entry.id   AF-W7YPS9-F1
#
_cell.length_a   1.000
_cell.length_b   1.000
_cell.length_c   1.000
_cell.angle_alpha   90.00
_cell.angle_beta   90.00
_cell.angle_gamma   90.00
#
_symmetry.space_group_name_H-M   'P 1'
#
loop_
_entity.id
_entity.type
_entity.pdbx_description
1 polymer ?
#
loop_
_entity_poly.entity_id
_entity_poly.type
_entity_poly.pdbx_seq_one_letter_code
_entity_poly.pdbx_strand_id
1 'polypeptide(L)'
;MNKGMNMASGDYLWFINSGDEIFDVTTLEHTVASMPNADIYYGETVMIDPDGNTIGNRRLKTPHSLNWKSLKKGMLVSHQSFIVKRTLVTHYNLKYHFSADFEWCLLAMRKAQTICNTHLILSRFLDGGYTKQNILLA
;
A
#
# COMPACT_ATOMS: atom_id res chain seq x y z
N MET A 1 -0.22 12.40 -5.04
CA MET A 1 -0.97 11.24 -5.55
C MET A 1 -1.70 11.53 -6.88
N ASN A 2 -2.77 12.36 -6.92
CA ASN A 2 -3.56 12.57 -8.15
C ASN A 2 -2.78 13.05 -9.39
N LYS A 3 -1.82 13.96 -9.22
CA LYS A 3 -0.94 14.39 -10.32
C LYS A 3 -0.14 13.21 -10.89
N GLY A 4 0.40 12.36 -10.03
CA GLY A 4 1.12 11.15 -10.43
C GLY A 4 0.20 10.15 -11.16
N MET A 5 -1.05 9.98 -10.72
CA MET A 5 -2.02 9.15 -11.44
C MET A 5 -2.25 9.64 -12.87
N ASN A 6 -2.34 10.96 -13.09
CA ASN A 6 -2.55 11.54 -14.41
C ASN A 6 -1.35 11.36 -15.34
N MET A 7 -0.15 11.26 -14.78
CA MET A 7 1.08 11.09 -15.54
C MET A 7 1.46 9.62 -15.75
N ALA A 8 0.95 8.71 -14.91
CA ALA A 8 1.25 7.30 -14.97
C ALA A 8 0.67 6.63 -16.23
N SER A 9 1.54 5.99 -17.02
CA SER A 9 1.17 5.22 -18.22
C SER A 9 1.06 3.71 -17.98
N GLY A 10 1.61 3.20 -16.88
CA GLY A 10 1.61 1.76 -16.56
C GLY A 10 0.25 1.18 -16.21
N ASP A 11 0.16 -0.15 -16.23
CA ASP A 11 -1.09 -0.88 -15.95
C ASP A 11 -1.44 -0.93 -14.47
N TYR A 12 -0.45 -0.74 -13.60
CA TYR A 12 -0.59 -0.75 -12.15
C TYR A 12 -0.13 0.58 -11.55
N LEU A 13 -0.75 0.94 -10.43
CA LEU A 13 -0.38 2.06 -9.60
C LEU A 13 0.16 1.53 -8.26
N TRP A 14 1.30 2.07 -7.86
CA TRP A 14 1.91 1.81 -6.56
C TRP A 14 2.37 3.15 -5.98
N PHE A 15 1.81 3.53 -4.83
CA PHE A 15 2.18 4.75 -4.14
C PHE A 15 3.16 4.45 -3.02
N ILE A 16 4.33 5.08 -3.09
CA ILE A 16 5.36 5.08 -2.05
C ILE A 16 5.53 6.53 -1.60
N ASN A 17 5.52 6.79 -0.29
CA ASN A 17 5.80 8.13 0.22
C ASN A 17 7.28 8.45 0.05
N SER A 18 7.65 9.73 0.06
CA SER A 18 9.03 10.16 -0.20
C SER A 18 10.06 9.70 0.83
N GLY A 19 9.63 9.32 2.03
CA GLY A 19 10.51 8.75 3.06
C GLY A 19 10.50 7.22 3.11
N ASP A 20 9.59 6.57 2.38
CA ASP A 20 9.45 5.12 2.35
C ASP A 20 10.24 4.55 1.16
N GLU A 21 10.60 3.28 1.22
CA GLU A 21 11.33 2.59 0.14
C GLU A 21 10.58 1.35 -0.34
N ILE A 22 10.83 0.98 -1.60
CA ILE A 22 10.56 -0.39 -2.07
C ILE A 22 11.53 -1.34 -1.35
N PHE A 23 11.05 -2.52 -0.97
CA PHE A 23 11.85 -3.44 -0.15
C PHE A 23 13.19 -3.83 -0.78
N ASP A 24 13.23 -4.15 -2.07
CA ASP A 24 14.45 -4.38 -2.83
C ASP A 24 14.21 -4.23 -4.35
N VAL A 25 15.27 -4.39 -5.15
CA VAL A 25 15.22 -4.25 -6.61
C VAL A 25 14.43 -5.37 -7.31
N THR A 26 14.21 -6.52 -6.68
CA THR A 26 13.49 -7.67 -7.26
C THR A 26 12.04 -7.75 -6.80
N THR A 27 11.63 -6.88 -5.88
CA THR A 27 10.31 -6.89 -5.23
C THR A 27 9.17 -6.88 -6.25
N LEU A 28 9.26 -6.03 -7.29
CA LEU A 28 8.21 -5.94 -8.30
C LEU A 28 8.11 -7.21 -9.15
N GLU A 29 9.25 -7.80 -9.54
CA GLU A 29 9.32 -9.05 -10.31
C GLU A 29 8.66 -10.20 -9.53
N HIS A 30 9.04 -10.38 -8.27
CA HIS A 30 8.46 -11.42 -7.41
C HIS A 30 6.99 -11.18 -7.10
N THR A 31 6.57 -9.91 -6.98
CA THR A 31 5.16 -9.56 -6.77
C THR A 31 4.31 -10.02 -7.95
N VAL A 32 4.68 -9.69 -9.19
CA VAL A 32 3.88 -10.09 -10.37
C VAL A 32 3.97 -11.59 -10.65
N ALA A 33 5.05 -12.26 -10.23
CA ALA A 33 5.19 -13.71 -10.31
C ALA A 33 4.28 -14.48 -9.33
N SER A 34 3.86 -13.85 -8.21
CA SER A 34 3.02 -14.50 -7.19
C SER A 34 1.64 -14.91 -7.70
N MET A 35 1.08 -14.14 -8.64
CA MET A 35 -0.16 -14.46 -9.33
C MET A 35 -0.24 -13.66 -10.63
N PRO A 36 -0.32 -14.31 -11.80
CA PRO A 36 -0.47 -13.59 -13.06
C PRO A 36 -1.74 -12.71 -13.07
N ASN A 37 -1.58 -11.43 -13.40
CA ASN A 37 -2.66 -10.49 -13.65
C ASN A 37 -3.68 -10.29 -12.50
N ALA A 38 -3.25 -10.42 -11.24
CA ALA A 38 -4.11 -10.07 -10.11
C ALA A 38 -4.55 -8.59 -10.21
N ASP A 39 -5.78 -8.30 -9.82
CA ASP A 39 -6.30 -6.94 -9.79
C ASP A 39 -5.60 -6.08 -8.73
N ILE A 40 -5.25 -6.72 -7.62
CA ILE A 40 -4.55 -6.10 -6.49
C ILE A 40 -3.51 -7.09 -5.96
N TYR A 41 -2.30 -6.59 -5.71
CA TYR A 41 -1.27 -7.29 -4.94
C TYR A 41 -1.07 -6.58 -3.61
N TYR A 42 -0.86 -7.37 -2.56
CA TYR A 42 -0.48 -6.83 -1.27
C TYR A 42 0.52 -7.73 -0.55
N GLY A 43 1.26 -7.14 0.38
CA GLY A 43 2.22 -7.87 1.19
C GLY A 43 2.62 -7.09 2.45
N GLU A 44 3.63 -7.62 3.14
CA GLU A 44 4.11 -7.08 4.41
C GLU A 44 4.83 -5.75 4.23
N THR A 45 4.98 -5.03 5.34
CA THR A 45 5.74 -3.78 5.46
C THR A 45 6.69 -3.91 6.64
N VAL A 46 7.97 -3.60 6.43
CA VAL A 46 8.94 -3.46 7.52
C VAL A 46 9.11 -1.99 7.88
N MET A 47 9.50 -1.73 9.12
CA MET A 47 9.82 -0.40 9.63
C MET A 47 11.33 -0.19 9.54
N ILE A 48 11.75 1.00 9.09
CA ILE A 48 13.16 1.42 9.07
C ILE A 48 13.38 2.68 9.90
N ASP A 49 14.59 2.85 10.43
CA ASP A 49 15.04 4.11 11.02
C ASP A 49 15.53 5.11 9.94
N PRO A 50 15.89 6.36 10.30
CA PRO A 50 16.42 7.34 9.35
C PRO A 50 17.74 6.95 8.68
N ASP A 51 18.48 5.99 9.24
CA ASP A 51 19.71 5.45 8.67
C ASP A 51 19.43 4.26 7.72
N GLY A 52 18.16 3.88 7.55
CA GLY A 52 17.70 2.80 6.68
C GLY A 52 17.75 1.41 7.34
N ASN A 53 18.12 1.30 8.62
CA ASN A 53 18.18 0.01 9.29
C ASN A 53 16.77 -0.49 9.62
N THR A 54 16.53 -1.79 9.40
CA THR A 54 15.24 -2.41 9.77
C THR A 54 15.12 -2.51 11.29
N ILE A 55 14.09 -1.86 11.84
CA ILE A 55 13.82 -1.85 13.28
C ILE A 55 12.67 -2.80 13.69
N GLY A 56 12.03 -3.45 12.70
CA GLY A 56 11.05 -4.51 12.94
C GLY A 56 9.95 -4.55 11.89
N ASN A 57 9.00 -5.46 12.07
CA ASN A 57 7.80 -5.51 11.23
C ASN A 57 6.78 -4.46 11.67
N ARG A 58 5.94 -4.01 10.74
CA ARG A 58 4.77 -3.20 11.10
C ARG A 58 3.87 -3.98 12.07
N ARG A 59 3.28 -3.28 13.05
CA ARG A 59 2.44 -3.89 14.10
C ARG A 59 1.28 -4.73 13.55
N LEU A 60 0.59 -4.21 12.52
CA LEU A 60 -0.48 -4.93 11.85
C LEU A 60 0.10 -5.79 10.74
N LYS A 61 0.02 -7.11 10.92
CA LYS A 61 0.38 -8.11 9.91
C LYS A 61 -0.69 -8.21 8.83
N THR A 62 -0.27 -8.54 7.63
CA THR A 62 -1.23 -8.78 6.55
C THR A 62 -2.02 -10.06 6.78
N PRO A 63 -3.32 -10.09 6.46
CA PRO A 63 -4.11 -11.31 6.56
C PRO A 63 -3.82 -12.23 5.37
N HIS A 64 -3.98 -13.55 5.56
CA HIS A 64 -3.89 -14.51 4.45
C HIS A 64 -4.91 -14.22 3.33
N SER A 65 -6.09 -13.71 3.68
CA SER A 65 -7.09 -13.22 2.73
C SER A 65 -7.53 -11.81 3.10
N LEU A 66 -7.51 -10.92 2.11
CA LEU A 66 -7.95 -9.54 2.24
C LEU A 66 -9.16 -9.29 1.35
N ASN A 67 -10.14 -8.57 1.88
CA ASN A 67 -11.24 -8.00 1.11
C ASN A 67 -11.64 -6.65 1.72
N TRP A 68 -12.52 -5.90 1.05
CA TRP A 68 -12.93 -4.58 1.51
C TRP A 68 -13.55 -4.56 2.92
N LYS A 69 -14.18 -5.66 3.37
CA LYS A 69 -14.73 -5.76 4.74
C LYS A 69 -13.62 -5.85 5.79
N SER A 70 -12.42 -6.31 5.42
CA SER A 70 -11.26 -6.39 6.31
C SER A 70 -10.84 -5.01 6.83
N LEU A 71 -11.10 -3.93 6.09
CA LEU A 71 -10.82 -2.55 6.54
C LEU A 71 -11.64 -2.10 7.75
N LYS A 72 -12.72 -2.83 8.11
CA LYS A 72 -13.41 -2.61 9.40
C LYS A 72 -12.49 -2.87 10.61
N LYS A 73 -11.41 -3.63 10.43
CA LYS A 73 -10.38 -3.90 11.44
C LYS A 73 -9.21 -2.91 11.36
N GLY A 74 -9.39 -1.79 10.64
CA GLY A 74 -8.35 -0.81 10.35
C GLY A 74 -7.56 -1.14 9.08
N MET A 75 -6.51 -0.35 8.83
CA MET A 75 -5.67 -0.44 7.64
C MET A 75 -4.66 -1.60 7.76
N LEU A 76 -5.15 -2.85 7.73
CA LEU A 76 -4.37 -4.08 7.97
C LEU A 76 -3.17 -4.26 7.02
N VAL A 77 -3.25 -3.66 5.84
CA VAL A 77 -2.16 -3.59 4.87
C VAL A 77 -1.79 -2.13 4.69
N SER A 78 -0.51 -1.79 4.64
CA SER A 78 -0.08 -0.41 4.35
C SER A 78 -0.35 -0.06 2.90
N HIS A 79 -0.74 1.18 2.58
CA HIS A 79 -0.92 1.58 1.18
C HIS A 79 0.39 1.46 0.39
N GLN A 80 1.54 1.57 1.07
CA GLN A 80 2.88 1.35 0.52
C GLN A 80 3.16 -0.11 0.17
N SER A 81 2.41 -1.06 0.71
CA SER A 81 2.48 -2.48 0.34
C SER A 81 1.19 -2.92 -0.37
N PHE A 82 0.63 -2.03 -1.20
CA PHE A 82 -0.62 -2.24 -1.91
C PHE A 82 -0.53 -1.72 -3.35
N ILE A 83 -0.53 -2.64 -4.31
CA ILE A 83 -0.36 -2.37 -5.74
C ILE A 83 -1.67 -2.68 -6.44
N VAL A 84 -2.18 -1.75 -7.24
CA VAL A 84 -3.56 -1.83 -7.78
C VAL A 84 -3.56 -1.63 -9.28
N LYS A 85 -4.30 -2.46 -10.01
CA LYS A 85 -4.56 -2.25 -11.44
C LYS A 85 -5.21 -0.88 -11.65
N ARG A 86 -4.60 -0.04 -12.48
CA ARG A 86 -4.96 1.38 -12.67
C ARG A 86 -6.42 1.57 -13.04
N THR A 87 -7.02 0.65 -13.79
CA THR A 87 -8.41 0.70 -14.23
C THR A 87 -9.45 0.54 -13.11
N LEU A 88 -9.05 0.09 -11.91
CA LEU A 88 -9.97 -0.12 -10.79
C LEU A 88 -10.22 1.15 -9.99
N VAL A 89 -9.32 2.12 -10.05
CA VAL A 89 -9.33 3.27 -9.15
C VAL A 89 -9.56 4.58 -9.88
N THR A 90 -10.13 5.53 -9.15
CA THR A 90 -10.22 6.94 -9.56
C THR A 90 -9.27 7.76 -8.70
N HIS A 91 -9.20 9.07 -8.96
CA HIS A 91 -8.46 10.01 -8.13
C HIS A 91 -8.79 9.87 -6.63
N TYR A 92 -7.78 10.11 -5.80
CA TYR A 92 -7.93 10.31 -4.37
C TYR A 92 -8.86 11.49 -4.11
N ASN A 93 -9.78 11.30 -3.16
CA ASN A 93 -10.66 12.36 -2.70
C ASN A 93 -9.90 13.33 -1.80
N LEU A 94 -9.83 14.58 -2.25
CA LEU A 94 -9.06 15.63 -1.56
C LEU A 94 -9.75 16.15 -0.29
N LYS A 95 -11.01 15.75 -0.02
CA LYS A 95 -11.71 16.13 1.22
C LYS A 95 -11.17 15.42 2.46
N TYR A 96 -10.51 14.27 2.29
CA TYR A 96 -9.93 13.51 3.39
C TYR A 96 -8.45 13.83 3.54
N HIS A 97 -8.10 14.69 4.50
CA HIS A 97 -6.72 15.15 4.69
C HIS A 97 -5.74 14.04 5.10
N PHE A 98 -6.19 13.07 5.92
CA PHE A 98 -5.33 12.02 6.48
C PHE A 98 -5.77 10.59 6.14
N SER A 99 -6.87 10.40 5.41
CA SER A 99 -7.48 9.08 5.17
C SER A 99 -7.84 8.83 3.71
N ALA A 100 -7.27 9.63 2.79
CA ALA A 100 -7.52 9.47 1.37
C ALA A 100 -7.03 8.10 0.84
N ASP A 101 -5.96 7.56 1.41
CA ASP A 101 -5.43 6.23 1.13
C ASP A 101 -6.36 5.10 1.59
N PHE A 102 -6.98 5.25 2.76
CA PHE A 102 -7.98 4.30 3.25
C PHE A 102 -9.18 4.20 2.29
N GLU A 103 -9.75 5.34 1.88
CA GLU A 103 -10.86 5.34 0.92
C GLU A 103 -10.44 4.74 -0.43
N TRP A 104 -9.26 5.11 -0.92
CA TRP A 104 -8.75 4.63 -2.20
C TRP A 104 -8.57 3.10 -2.21
N CYS A 105 -7.96 2.54 -1.16
CA CYS A 105 -7.85 1.08 -0.99
C CYS A 105 -9.22 0.41 -0.85
N LEU A 106 -10.14 1.02 -0.10
CA LEU A 106 -11.51 0.50 0.04
C LEU A 106 -12.22 0.41 -1.31
N LEU A 107 -12.18 1.48 -2.12
CA LEU A 107 -12.82 1.53 -3.43
C LEU A 107 -12.17 0.56 -4.42
N ALA A 108 -10.84 0.43 -4.40
CA ALA A 108 -10.13 -0.57 -5.18
C ALA A 108 -10.61 -2.00 -4.86
N MET A 109 -10.62 -2.36 -3.57
CA MET A 109 -11.02 -3.70 -3.12
C MET A 109 -12.50 -4.01 -3.38
N ARG A 110 -13.37 -3.01 -3.48
CA ARG A 110 -14.78 -3.22 -3.84
C ARG A 110 -14.99 -3.59 -5.30
N LYS A 111 -14.04 -3.25 -6.18
CA LYS A 111 -14.11 -3.51 -7.62
C LYS A 111 -13.23 -4.67 -8.07
N ALA A 112 -12.18 -4.99 -7.31
CA ALA A 112 -11.27 -6.08 -7.61
C ALA A 112 -11.98 -7.44 -7.56
N GLN A 113 -11.68 -8.28 -8.56
CA GLN A 113 -12.08 -9.69 -8.59
C GLN A 113 -11.02 -10.59 -7.97
N THR A 114 -9.73 -10.22 -8.12
CA THR A 114 -8.59 -10.99 -7.59
C THR A 114 -7.70 -10.13 -6.70
N ILE A 115 -7.53 -10.56 -5.45
CA ILE A 115 -6.66 -9.88 -4.47
C ILE A 115 -5.64 -10.90 -4.00
N CYS A 116 -4.39 -10.70 -4.39
CA CYS A 116 -3.28 -11.63 -4.13
C CYS A 116 -2.46 -11.16 -2.93
N ASN A 117 -2.36 -12.02 -1.91
CA ASN A 117 -1.28 -11.91 -0.93
C ASN A 117 -0.01 -12.46 -1.58
N THR A 118 1.01 -11.62 -1.75
CA THR A 118 2.29 -12.04 -2.33
C THR A 118 3.10 -12.91 -1.38
N HIS A 119 2.81 -12.83 -0.07
CA HIS A 119 3.62 -13.36 1.03
C HIS A 119 5.05 -12.79 1.08
N LEU A 120 5.27 -11.64 0.44
CA LEU A 120 6.53 -10.91 0.42
C LEU A 120 6.46 -9.67 1.30
N ILE A 121 7.63 -9.11 1.64
CA ILE A 121 7.74 -7.74 2.12
C ILE A 121 7.83 -6.84 0.89
N LEU A 122 6.92 -5.87 0.76
CA LEU A 122 6.87 -5.00 -0.43
C LEU A 122 7.50 -3.63 -0.20
N SER A 123 7.42 -3.10 1.02
CA SER A 123 7.92 -1.77 1.32
C SER A 123 8.60 -1.68 2.69
N ARG A 124 9.45 -0.67 2.81
CA ARG A 124 10.09 -0.20 4.04
C ARG A 124 9.46 1.14 4.41
N PHE A 125 8.88 1.22 5.60
CA PHE A 125 8.23 2.40 6.11
C PHE A 125 9.15 3.13 7.07
N LEU A 126 9.41 4.42 6.84
CA LEU A 126 10.28 5.21 7.69
C LEU A 126 9.60 5.60 9.01
N ASP A 127 10.18 5.16 10.12
CA ASP A 127 9.67 5.48 11.44
C ASP A 127 9.89 6.96 11.80
N GLY A 128 8.89 7.57 12.43
CA GLY A 128 8.92 8.99 12.78
C GLY A 128 8.54 9.95 11.64
N GLY A 129 8.07 9.43 10.49
CA GLY A 129 7.51 10.24 9.41
C GLY A 129 6.31 11.09 9.83
N TYR A 130 5.91 12.03 8.97
CA TYR A 130 4.89 13.07 9.21
C TYR A 130 3.57 12.54 9.83
N THR A 131 3.16 11.32 9.46
CA THR A 131 1.94 10.70 10.00
C THR A 131 2.03 10.41 11.49
N LYS A 132 3.19 9.98 12.03
CA LYS A 132 3.36 9.72 13.48
C LYS A 132 3.27 11.00 14.30
N GLN A 133 3.70 12.14 13.76
CA GLN A 133 3.63 13.44 14.44
C GLN A 133 2.17 13.93 14.63
N ASN A 134 1.21 13.40 13.86
CA ASN A 134 -0.18 13.84 13.87
C ASN A 134 -1.18 12.78 14.39
N ILE A 135 -0.71 11.67 15.00
CA ILE A 135 -1.57 10.60 15.56
C ILE A 135 -2.49 11.11 16.70
N LEU A 136 -2.22 12.26 17.31
CA LEU A 136 -3.07 12.85 18.36
C LEU A 136 -4.33 13.57 17.84
N LEU A 137 -4.61 13.59 16.53
CA LEU A 137 -5.72 14.34 15.94
C LEU A 137 -6.65 13.51 15.03
N ALA A 138 -6.58 12.17 15.08
CA ALA A 138 -7.44 11.27 14.29
C ALA A 138 -8.32 10.37 15.16
#